data_AF-A0A1I3F5C0-F1
#
_entry.id   AF-A0A1I3F5C0-F1
#
_cell.length_a   1.000
_cell.length_b   1.000
_cell.length_c   1.000
_cell.angle_alpha   90.00
_cell.angle_beta   90.00
_cell.angle_gamma   90.00
#
_symmetry.space_group_name_H-M   'P 1'
#
loop_
_entity.id
_entity.type
_entity.pdbx_description
1 polymer ?
#
loop_
_entity_poly.entity_id
_entity_poly.type
_entity_poly.pdbx_seq_one_letter_code
_entity_poly.pdbx_strand_id
1 'polypeptide(L)'
;MIPSATLIFLLEILLSPPLRGTDNLLRMDASNNPFAILSLIVAPAILTNASSVLIMSTSNRLARAVDRARELSKQLEAETDLKCPTAVRRLKELATAEDRALLLLKGLRSFYVTLGAFSCAALLSLLGAVLAPFETRFFVEMMEIGGVAAGVVAVTSLMNGSRLLLRETRIAVQVLSDRAAGLRARAEI
;
A
#
# COMPACT_ATOMS: atom_id res chain seq x y z
N MET A 1 0.69 -12.88 18.63
CA MET A 1 2.04 -13.45 18.72
C MET A 1 2.96 -12.66 17.80
N ILE A 2 3.74 -11.74 18.36
CA ILE A 2 4.79 -11.03 17.64
C ILE A 2 6.00 -11.97 17.59
N PRO A 3 6.63 -12.21 16.44
CA PRO A 3 7.74 -13.15 16.35
C PRO A 3 8.94 -12.64 17.17
N SER A 4 9.47 -13.51 18.02
CA SER A 4 10.60 -13.28 18.95
C SER A 4 11.78 -12.52 18.33
N ALA A 5 12.09 -12.78 17.06
CA ALA A 5 13.19 -12.13 16.34
C ALA A 5 13.00 -10.60 16.17
N THR A 6 11.76 -10.12 16.04
CA THR A 6 11.49 -8.68 15.88
C THR A 6 11.67 -7.94 17.20
N LEU A 7 11.40 -8.59 18.33
CA LEU A 7 11.59 -8.00 19.66
C LEU A 7 13.08 -7.97 20.04
N ILE A 8 13.84 -8.99 19.66
CA ILE A 8 15.29 -9.07 19.87
C ILE A 8 16.00 -7.98 19.06
N PHE A 9 15.65 -7.81 17.78
CA PHE A 9 16.22 -6.77 16.93
C PHE A 9 15.91 -5.35 17.43
N LEU A 10 14.71 -5.13 17.96
CA LEU A 10 14.33 -3.85 18.56
C LEU A 10 15.05 -3.59 19.88
N LEU A 11 15.30 -4.62 20.69
CA LEU A 11 16.01 -4.54 21.96
C LEU A 11 17.51 -4.28 21.76
N GLU A 12 18.11 -4.87 20.72
CA GLU A 12 19.52 -4.67 20.36
C GLU A 12 19.80 -3.23 19.86
N ILE A 13 18.83 -2.64 19.16
CA ILE A 13 18.84 -1.23 18.77
C ILE A 13 18.64 -0.30 19.98
N LEU A 14 17.79 -0.68 20.95
CA LEU A 14 17.50 0.15 22.13
C LEU A 14 18.58 0.08 23.23
N LEU A 15 19.35 -1.01 23.31
CA LEU A 15 20.34 -1.26 24.37
C LEU A 15 21.80 -1.02 23.93
N SER A 16 22.03 -0.62 22.68
CA SER A 16 23.37 -0.23 22.21
C SER A 16 23.71 1.18 22.69
N PRO A 17 24.79 1.40 23.47
CA PRO A 17 25.19 2.74 23.87
C PRO A 17 25.64 3.53 22.62
N PRO A 18 25.35 4.84 22.52
CA PRO A 18 25.80 5.63 21.39
C PRO A 18 27.33 5.73 21.48
N LEU A 19 28.02 4.99 20.62
CA LEU A 19 29.46 5.13 20.45
C LEU A 19 29.71 6.51 19.84
N ARG A 20 30.09 7.46 20.72
CA ARG A 20 30.37 8.89 20.50
C ARG A 20 31.40 9.21 19.38
N GLY A 21 31.79 8.24 18.56
CA GLY A 21 32.70 8.34 17.43
C GLY A 21 32.14 7.85 16.08
N THR A 22 30.99 7.19 16.02
CA THR A 22 30.37 6.75 14.75
C THR A 22 29.75 7.92 13.98
N ASP A 23 29.33 8.97 14.69
CA ASP A 23 28.69 10.16 14.12
C ASP A 23 29.64 10.93 13.19
N ASN A 24 30.95 10.87 13.44
CA ASN A 24 31.95 11.52 12.60
C ASN A 24 32.36 10.66 11.39
N LEU A 25 32.38 9.34 11.51
CA LEU A 25 32.70 8.42 10.42
C LEU A 25 31.59 8.38 9.35
N LEU A 26 30.33 8.31 9.79
CA LEU A 26 29.17 8.33 8.88
C LEU A 26 28.98 9.70 8.21
N ARG A 27 29.32 10.80 8.90
CA ARG A 27 29.31 12.16 8.33
C ARG A 27 30.48 12.42 7.37
N MET A 28 31.68 11.87 7.63
CA MET A 28 32.84 11.99 6.73
C MET A 28 32.62 11.26 5.39
N ASP A 29 31.89 10.13 5.37
CA ASP A 29 31.59 9.40 4.13
C ASP A 29 30.52 10.09 3.26
N ALA A 30 29.50 10.70 3.86
CA ALA A 30 28.45 11.41 3.10
C ALA A 30 28.96 12.69 2.42
N SER A 31 29.95 13.38 3.01
CA SER A 31 30.58 14.55 2.40
C SER A 31 31.63 14.22 1.34
N ASN A 32 32.27 13.04 1.41
CA ASN A 32 33.32 12.63 0.48
C ASN A 32 32.84 11.76 -0.69
N ASN A 33 31.61 11.23 -0.63
CA ASN A 33 31.07 10.37 -1.66
C ASN A 33 29.69 10.85 -2.18
N PRO A 34 29.63 11.60 -3.29
CA PRO A 34 28.36 12.07 -3.86
C PRO A 34 27.39 10.92 -4.26
N PHE A 35 27.88 9.68 -4.44
CA PHE A 35 27.02 8.53 -4.68
C PHE A 35 26.20 8.09 -3.45
N ALA A 36 26.61 8.47 -2.23
CA ALA A 36 25.87 8.16 -1.02
C ALA A 36 24.52 8.91 -0.98
N ILE A 37 24.51 10.19 -1.33
CA ILE A 37 23.29 11.02 -1.40
C ILE A 37 22.34 10.49 -2.49
N LEU A 38 22.88 10.11 -3.65
CA LEU A 38 22.09 9.49 -4.72
C LEU A 38 21.43 8.19 -4.23
N SER A 39 22.19 7.33 -3.54
CA SER A 39 21.66 6.07 -2.99
C SER A 39 20.52 6.28 -1.97
N LEU A 40 20.63 7.32 -1.15
CA LEU A 40 19.61 7.68 -0.15
C LEU A 40 18.30 8.18 -0.80
N ILE A 41 18.37 8.90 -1.92
CA ILE A 41 17.19 9.44 -2.62
C ILE A 41 16.53 8.40 -3.54
N VAL A 42 17.32 7.45 -4.07
CA VAL A 42 16.84 6.43 -5.01
C VAL A 42 15.75 5.55 -4.39
N ALA A 43 15.89 5.13 -3.14
CA ALA A 43 14.91 4.23 -2.51
C ALA A 43 13.50 4.89 -2.38
N PRO A 44 13.35 6.10 -1.80
CA PRO A 44 12.08 6.82 -1.82
C PRO A 44 11.55 7.07 -3.25
N ALA A 45 12.42 7.43 -4.20
CA ALA A 45 12.00 7.72 -5.58
C ALA A 45 11.42 6.49 -6.32
N ILE A 46 12.02 5.31 -6.14
CA ILE A 46 11.50 4.07 -6.70
C ILE A 46 10.16 3.70 -6.05
N LEU A 47 10.05 3.84 -4.73
CA LEU A 47 8.85 3.47 -3.99
C LEU A 47 7.66 4.38 -4.29
N THR A 48 7.87 5.68 -4.48
CA THR A 48 6.81 6.61 -4.90
C THR A 48 6.34 6.32 -6.32
N ASN A 49 7.25 6.03 -7.25
CA ASN A 49 6.91 5.63 -8.61
C ASN A 49 6.15 4.31 -8.66
N ALA A 50 6.60 3.30 -7.92
CA ALA A 50 5.90 2.02 -7.79
C ALA A 50 4.49 2.22 -7.18
N SER A 51 4.37 3.07 -6.16
CA SER A 51 3.07 3.40 -5.54
C SER A 51 2.13 4.08 -6.53
N SER A 52 2.62 5.00 -7.38
CA SER A 52 1.83 5.62 -8.45
C SER A 52 1.29 4.60 -9.45
N VAL A 53 2.11 3.61 -9.84
CA VAL A 53 1.66 2.52 -10.73
C VAL A 53 0.60 1.65 -10.05
N LEU A 54 0.79 1.32 -8.76
CA LEU A 54 -0.20 0.56 -7.98
C LEU A 54 -1.52 1.31 -7.84
N ILE A 55 -1.48 2.61 -7.55
CA ILE A 55 -2.64 3.50 -7.49
C ILE A 55 -3.37 3.48 -8.83
N MET A 56 -2.67 3.75 -9.94
CA MET A 56 -3.27 3.78 -11.27
C MET A 56 -3.91 2.43 -11.64
N SER A 57 -3.19 1.33 -11.44
CA SER A 57 -3.69 -0.03 -11.70
C SER A 57 -4.93 -0.36 -10.85
N THR A 58 -4.92 0.03 -9.58
CA THR A 58 -6.04 -0.21 -8.65
C THR A 58 -7.24 0.66 -9.00
N SER A 59 -7.04 1.93 -9.35
CA SER A 59 -8.11 2.83 -9.81
C SER A 59 -8.79 2.29 -11.07
N ASN A 60 -8.02 1.80 -12.05
CA ASN A 60 -8.57 1.19 -13.26
C ASN A 60 -9.38 -0.09 -12.94
N ARG A 61 -8.91 -0.92 -12.00
CA ARG A 61 -9.67 -2.09 -11.53
C ARG A 61 -10.95 -1.68 -10.81
N LEU A 62 -10.90 -0.64 -9.99
CA LEU A 62 -12.03 -0.12 -9.24
C LEU A 62 -13.10 0.44 -10.17
N ALA A 63 -12.71 1.24 -11.17
CA ALA A 63 -13.63 1.75 -12.19
C ALA A 63 -14.41 0.60 -12.85
N ARG A 64 -13.71 -0.45 -13.30
CA ARG A 64 -14.35 -1.64 -13.88
C ARG A 64 -15.30 -2.36 -12.91
N ALA A 65 -14.95 -2.46 -11.63
CA ALA A 65 -15.82 -3.08 -10.62
C ALA A 65 -17.09 -2.25 -10.38
N VAL A 66 -16.95 -0.92 -10.32
CA VAL A 66 -18.07 0.02 -10.17
C VAL A 66 -18.96 0.02 -11.42
N ASP A 67 -18.37 0.04 -12.62
CA ASP A 67 -19.13 -0.02 -13.87
C ASP A 67 -19.91 -1.33 -13.97
N ARG A 68 -19.31 -2.46 -13.55
CA ARG A 68 -20.01 -3.75 -13.49
C ARG A 68 -21.16 -3.74 -12.48
N ALA A 69 -20.97 -3.12 -11.31
CA ALA A 69 -22.02 -2.98 -10.31
C ALA A 69 -23.18 -2.13 -10.86
N ARG A 70 -22.87 -0.97 -11.47
CA ARG A 70 -23.87 -0.08 -12.10
C ARG A 70 -24.69 -0.81 -13.17
N GLU A 71 -24.04 -1.58 -14.03
CA GLU A 71 -24.73 -2.35 -15.06
C GLU A 71 -25.65 -3.42 -14.45
N LEU A 72 -25.19 -4.14 -13.43
CA LEU A 72 -26.02 -5.14 -12.73
C LEU A 72 -27.21 -4.50 -12.01
N SER A 73 -27.02 -3.35 -11.37
CA SER A 73 -28.10 -2.58 -10.74
C SER A 73 -29.14 -2.15 -11.77
N LYS A 74 -28.72 -1.60 -12.92
CA LYS A 74 -29.63 -1.21 -14.01
C LYS A 74 -30.46 -2.39 -14.54
N GLN A 75 -29.83 -3.57 -14.67
CA GLN A 75 -30.52 -4.79 -15.10
C GLN A 75 -31.52 -5.31 -14.05
N LEU A 76 -31.27 -5.08 -12.76
CA LEU A 76 -32.19 -5.42 -11.67
C LEU A 76 -33.35 -4.44 -11.56
N GLU A 77 -33.10 -3.14 -11.79
CA GLU A 77 -34.14 -2.10 -11.82
C GLU A 77 -35.13 -2.30 -12.98
N ALA A 78 -34.65 -2.84 -14.11
CA ALA A 78 -35.49 -3.18 -15.25
C ALA A 78 -36.28 -4.50 -15.08
N GLU A 79 -36.00 -5.28 -14.04
CA GLU A 79 -36.61 -6.58 -13.81
C GLU A 79 -37.89 -6.45 -12.98
N THR A 80 -39.00 -7.01 -13.45
CA THR A 80 -40.30 -6.90 -12.77
C THR A 80 -40.45 -7.90 -11.62
N ASP A 81 -39.83 -9.07 -11.73
CA ASP A 81 -39.81 -10.09 -10.68
C ASP A 81 -38.40 -10.36 -10.16
N LEU A 82 -38.06 -9.74 -9.02
CA LEU A 82 -36.78 -9.92 -8.33
C LEU A 82 -36.59 -11.32 -7.73
N LYS A 83 -37.63 -12.16 -7.69
CA LYS A 83 -37.55 -13.54 -7.18
C LYS A 83 -37.24 -14.55 -8.27
N CYS A 84 -37.29 -14.16 -9.55
CA CYS A 84 -36.95 -15.07 -10.62
C CYS A 84 -35.48 -15.51 -10.52
N PRO A 85 -35.12 -16.74 -10.96
CA PRO A 85 -33.77 -17.27 -10.79
C PRO A 85 -32.65 -16.39 -11.39
N THR A 86 -32.95 -15.64 -12.46
CA THR A 86 -32.03 -14.68 -13.09
C THR A 86 -31.78 -13.46 -12.23
N ALA A 87 -32.82 -12.90 -11.61
CA ALA A 87 -32.70 -11.75 -10.70
C ALA A 87 -31.90 -12.11 -9.44
N VAL A 88 -32.21 -13.26 -8.82
CA VAL A 88 -31.47 -13.76 -7.64
C VAL A 88 -29.98 -13.94 -7.96
N ARG A 89 -29.67 -14.49 -9.14
CA ARG A 89 -28.28 -14.60 -9.61
C ARG A 89 -27.61 -13.24 -9.80
N ARG A 90 -28.27 -12.29 -10.46
CA ARG A 90 -27.76 -10.92 -10.67
C ARG A 90 -27.53 -10.19 -9.35
N LEU A 91 -28.41 -10.37 -8.37
CA LEU A 91 -28.25 -9.80 -7.02
C LEU A 91 -26.99 -10.34 -6.32
N LYS A 92 -26.73 -11.65 -6.43
CA LYS A 92 -25.50 -12.25 -5.90
C LYS A 92 -24.25 -11.72 -6.63
N GLU A 93 -24.32 -11.54 -7.94
CA GLU A 93 -23.24 -10.94 -8.73
C GLU A 93 -22.99 -9.48 -8.34
N LEU A 94 -24.05 -8.71 -8.04
CA LEU A 94 -23.96 -7.32 -7.62
C LEU A 94 -23.27 -7.21 -6.25
N ALA A 95 -23.72 -7.98 -5.25
CA ALA A 95 -23.09 -8.01 -3.94
C ALA A 95 -21.59 -8.36 -4.04
N THR A 96 -21.24 -9.33 -4.90
CA THR A 96 -19.84 -9.69 -5.14
C THR A 96 -19.05 -8.55 -5.81
N ALA A 97 -19.66 -7.82 -6.74
CA ALA A 97 -19.01 -6.67 -7.39
C ALA A 97 -18.77 -5.51 -6.40
N GLU A 98 -19.71 -5.25 -5.51
CA GLU A 98 -19.61 -4.25 -4.43
C GLU A 98 -18.51 -4.61 -3.44
N ASP A 99 -18.47 -5.86 -2.95
CA ASP A 99 -17.42 -6.33 -2.03
C ASP A 99 -16.01 -6.15 -2.62
N ARG A 100 -15.85 -6.49 -3.91
CA ARG A 100 -14.60 -6.28 -4.65
C ARG A 100 -14.25 -4.80 -4.78
N ALA A 101 -15.22 -3.95 -5.12
CA ALA A 101 -15.01 -2.50 -5.19
C ALA A 101 -14.56 -1.93 -3.85
N LEU A 102 -15.16 -2.37 -2.74
CA LEU A 102 -14.77 -1.95 -1.39
C LEU A 102 -13.34 -2.39 -1.02
N LEU A 103 -12.93 -3.61 -1.40
CA LEU A 103 -11.55 -4.07 -1.21
C LEU A 103 -10.56 -3.25 -2.02
N LEU A 104 -10.87 -2.94 -3.28
CA LEU A 104 -10.04 -2.09 -4.14
C LEU A 104 -9.92 -0.67 -3.58
N LEU A 105 -11.02 -0.09 -3.10
CA LEU A 105 -11.01 1.24 -2.47
C LEU A 105 -10.17 1.27 -1.19
N LYS A 106 -10.28 0.24 -0.34
CA LYS A 106 -9.43 0.10 0.86
C LYS A 106 -7.95 -0.01 0.49
N GLY A 107 -7.62 -0.80 -0.54
CA GLY A 107 -6.25 -0.91 -1.05
C GLY A 107 -5.72 0.41 -1.61
N LEU A 108 -6.53 1.10 -2.41
CA LEU A 108 -6.22 2.40 -3.00
C LEU A 108 -5.89 3.44 -1.93
N ARG A 109 -6.71 3.54 -0.87
CA ARG A 109 -6.44 4.43 0.29
C ARG A 109 -5.10 4.10 0.95
N SER A 110 -4.79 2.82 1.13
CA SER A 110 -3.52 2.36 1.70
C SER A 110 -2.31 2.80 0.84
N PHE A 111 -2.43 2.76 -0.48
CA PHE A 111 -1.37 3.22 -1.37
C PHE A 111 -1.21 4.75 -1.38
N TYR A 112 -2.31 5.51 -1.27
CA TYR A 112 -2.20 6.96 -1.08
C TYR A 112 -1.50 7.33 0.24
N VAL A 113 -1.79 6.61 1.33
CA VAL A 113 -1.06 6.77 2.60
C VAL A 113 0.42 6.43 2.43
N THR A 114 0.73 5.35 1.69
CA THR A 114 2.12 4.96 1.39
C THR A 114 2.86 6.08 0.66
N LEU A 115 2.27 6.61 -0.42
CA LEU A 115 2.85 7.67 -1.23
C LEU A 115 3.10 8.93 -0.40
N GLY A 116 2.09 9.39 0.34
CA GLY A 116 2.21 10.56 1.19
C GLY A 116 3.22 10.39 2.31
N ALA A 117 3.27 9.22 2.95
CA ALA A 117 4.21 8.94 4.04
C ALA A 117 5.67 8.86 3.55
N PHE A 118 5.94 8.27 2.37
CA PHE A 118 7.27 8.32 1.78
C PHE A 118 7.68 9.75 1.38
N SER A 119 6.76 10.53 0.80
CA SER A 119 7.03 11.94 0.49
C SER A 119 7.30 12.74 1.77
N CYS A 120 6.57 12.49 2.85
CA CYS A 120 6.80 13.12 4.15
C CYS A 120 8.17 12.73 4.73
N ALA A 121 8.52 11.44 4.70
CA ALA A 121 9.83 10.97 5.15
C ALA A 121 10.98 11.62 4.39
N ALA A 122 10.86 11.73 3.06
CA ALA A 122 11.86 12.40 2.22
C ALA A 122 11.98 13.90 2.53
N LEU A 123 10.86 14.60 2.74
CA LEU A 123 10.85 16.01 3.12
C LEU A 123 11.48 16.25 4.50
N LEU A 124 11.14 15.42 5.50
CA LEU A 124 11.72 15.51 6.85
C LEU A 124 13.22 15.24 6.83
N SER A 125 13.66 14.23 6.07
CA SER A 125 15.08 13.94 5.89
C SER A 125 15.84 15.10 5.22
N LEU A 126 15.26 15.68 4.16
CA LEU A 126 15.86 16.83 3.47
C LEU A 126 15.92 18.06 4.38
N LEU A 127 14.84 18.36 5.10
CA LEU A 127 14.77 19.51 6.01
C LEU A 127 15.75 19.35 7.19
N GLY A 128 15.88 18.13 7.75
CA GLY A 128 16.88 17.81 8.76
C GLY A 128 18.31 18.02 8.25
N ALA A 129 18.61 17.61 7.02
CA ALA A 129 19.92 17.83 6.40
C ALA A 129 20.24 19.32 6.18
N VAL A 130 19.25 20.12 5.75
CA VAL A 130 19.40 21.57 5.53
C VAL A 130 19.58 22.33 6.84
N LEU A 131 18.92 21.90 7.92
CA LEU A 131 19.00 22.55 9.23
C LEU A 131 20.22 22.12 10.06
N ALA A 132 20.88 21.01 9.69
CA ALA A 132 22.05 20.47 10.39
C ALA A 132 23.19 21.49 10.66
N PRO A 133 23.49 22.46 9.78
CA PRO A 133 24.53 23.47 10.02
C PRO A 133 24.17 24.54 11.05
N PHE A 134 22.89 24.71 11.39
CA PHE A 134 22.41 25.81 12.25
C PHE A 134 22.43 25.48 13.75
N GLU A 135 23.15 24.43 14.18
CA GLU A 135 23.32 23.99 15.59
C GLU A 135 22.01 23.75 16.38
N THR A 136 20.86 23.68 15.72
CA THR A 136 19.55 23.43 16.32
C THR A 136 19.30 21.93 16.55
N ARG A 137 20.06 21.34 17.47
CA ARG A 137 20.04 19.89 17.78
C ARG A 137 18.63 19.32 17.98
N PHE A 138 17.77 20.03 18.71
CA PHE A 138 16.40 19.61 18.98
C PHE A 138 15.56 19.43 17.71
N PHE A 139 15.66 20.37 16.75
CA PHE A 139 14.87 20.32 15.52
C PHE A 139 15.34 19.21 14.59
N VAL A 140 16.65 18.99 14.48
CA VAL A 140 17.22 17.93 13.64
C VAL A 140 16.81 16.55 14.15
N GLU A 141 16.88 16.31 15.46
CA GLU A 141 16.48 15.05 16.09
C GLU A 141 14.97 14.76 15.88
N MET A 142 14.12 15.77 16.03
CA MET A 142 12.69 15.64 15.75
C MET A 142 12.39 15.31 14.28
N MET A 143 13.11 15.91 13.33
CA MET A 143 12.95 15.61 11.90
C MET A 143 13.42 14.20 11.55
N GLU A 144 14.52 13.73 12.15
CA GLU A 144 15.04 12.38 11.94
C GLU A 144 14.06 11.31 12.46
N ILE A 145 13.60 11.46 13.71
CA ILE A 145 12.59 10.57 14.30
C ILE A 145 11.30 10.60 13.48
N GLY A 146 10.85 11.79 13.08
CA GLY A 146 9.67 11.97 12.24
C GLY A 146 9.81 11.27 10.89
N GLY A 147 10.98 11.39 10.25
CA GLY A 147 11.28 10.76 8.96
C GLY A 147 11.26 9.24 9.04
N VAL A 148 11.88 8.68 10.08
CA VAL A 148 11.87 7.23 10.34
C VAL A 148 10.45 6.74 10.62
N ALA A 149 9.69 7.44 11.46
CA ALA A 149 8.30 7.10 11.76
C ALA A 149 7.42 7.12 10.51
N ALA A 150 7.55 8.16 9.68
CA ALA A 150 6.84 8.26 8.40
C ALA A 150 7.23 7.12 7.45
N GLY A 151 8.52 6.74 7.37
CA GLY A 151 8.97 5.59 6.58
C GLY A 151 8.36 4.27 7.04
N VAL A 152 8.27 4.03 8.35
CA VAL A 152 7.61 2.83 8.91
C VAL A 152 6.11 2.82 8.58
N VAL A 153 5.42 3.95 8.70
CA VAL A 153 4.01 4.09 8.30
C VAL A 153 3.83 3.79 6.80
N ALA A 154 4.75 4.27 5.96
CA ALA A 154 4.70 4.03 4.52
C ALA A 154 4.81 2.54 4.19
N VAL A 155 5.81 1.84 4.73
CA VAL A 155 6.04 0.42 4.48
C VAL A 155 4.90 -0.45 5.01
N THR A 156 4.41 -0.16 6.22
CA THR A 156 3.29 -0.91 6.81
C THR A 156 1.99 -0.73 6.01
N SER A 157 1.71 0.50 5.58
CA SER A 157 0.57 0.80 4.70
C SER A 157 0.69 0.13 3.33
N LEU A 158 1.89 0.09 2.74
CA LEU A 158 2.13 -0.59 1.46
C LEU A 158 1.85 -2.09 1.57
N MET A 159 2.34 -2.71 2.64
CA MET A 159 2.14 -4.13 2.92
C MET A 159 0.65 -4.45 3.11
N ASN A 160 -0.09 -3.59 3.83
CA ASN A 160 -1.53 -3.73 4.02
C ASN A 160 -2.31 -3.60 2.69
N GLY A 161 -1.99 -2.59 1.87
CA GLY A 161 -2.59 -2.38 0.55
C GLY A 161 -2.36 -3.57 -0.39
N SER A 162 -1.12 -4.09 -0.42
CA SER A 162 -0.78 -5.28 -1.20
C SER A 162 -1.57 -6.52 -0.76
N ARG A 163 -1.75 -6.74 0.55
CA ARG A 163 -2.59 -7.84 1.07
C ARG A 163 -4.05 -7.70 0.65
N LEU A 164 -4.60 -6.48 0.65
CA LEU A 164 -5.97 -6.22 0.19
C LEU A 164 -6.13 -6.54 -1.31
N LEU A 165 -5.17 -6.15 -2.14
CA LEU A 165 -5.18 -6.50 -3.57
C LEU A 165 -5.10 -8.01 -3.80
N LEU A 166 -4.27 -8.74 -3.06
CA LEU A 166 -4.19 -10.20 -3.16
C LEU A 166 -5.51 -10.87 -2.77
N ARG A 167 -6.20 -10.35 -1.75
CA ARG A 167 -7.53 -10.82 -1.35
C ARG A 167 -8.55 -10.57 -2.46
N GLU A 168 -8.56 -9.39 -3.06
CA GLU A 168 -9.46 -9.10 -4.18
C GLU A 168 -9.18 -10.01 -5.39
N THR A 169 -7.90 -10.20 -5.75
CA THR A 169 -7.52 -11.09 -6.85
C THR A 169 -8.01 -12.52 -6.60
N ARG A 170 -7.89 -13.02 -5.36
CA ARG A 170 -8.40 -14.35 -4.99
C ARG A 170 -9.92 -14.46 -5.22
N ILE A 171 -10.69 -13.46 -4.80
CA ILE A 171 -12.14 -13.42 -5.02
C ILE A 171 -12.45 -13.38 -6.52
N ALA A 172 -11.74 -12.54 -7.28
CA ALA A 172 -11.93 -12.44 -8.72
C ALA A 172 -11.69 -13.77 -9.44
N VAL A 173 -10.63 -14.50 -9.05
CA VAL A 173 -10.30 -15.83 -9.60
C VAL A 173 -11.35 -16.86 -9.20
N GLN A 174 -11.81 -16.87 -7.94
CA GLN A 174 -12.83 -17.81 -7.48
C GLN A 174 -14.16 -17.63 -8.23
N VAL A 175 -14.60 -16.38 -8.43
CA VAL A 175 -15.80 -16.09 -9.22
C VAL A 175 -15.66 -16.58 -10.66
N LEU A 176 -14.48 -16.44 -11.26
CA LEU A 176 -14.21 -16.92 -12.61
C LEU A 176 -14.22 -18.46 -12.68
N SER A 177 -13.61 -19.14 -11.70
CA SER A 177 -13.61 -20.61 -11.64
C SER A 177 -15.01 -21.18 -11.47
N ASP A 178 -15.83 -20.57 -10.59
CA ASP A 178 -17.20 -21.02 -10.35
C ASP A 178 -18.06 -20.87 -11.62
N ARG A 179 -17.88 -19.77 -12.35
CA ARG A 179 -18.55 -19.55 -13.64
C ARG A 179 -18.10 -20.57 -14.68
N ALA A 180 -16.80 -20.83 -14.78
CA ALA A 180 -16.26 -21.80 -15.73
C ALA A 180 -16.75 -23.23 -15.44
N ALA A 181 -16.78 -23.64 -14.18
CA ALA A 181 -17.31 -24.94 -13.75
C ALA A 181 -18.79 -25.08 -14.10
N GLY A 182 -19.61 -24.05 -13.85
CA GLY A 182 -21.03 -24.06 -14.20
C GLY A 182 -21.30 -24.13 -15.70
N LEU A 183 -20.40 -23.59 -16.55
CA LEU A 183 -20.50 -23.72 -18.00
C LEU A 183 -20.10 -25.12 -18.48
N ARG A 184 -19.04 -25.71 -17.91
CA ARG A 184 -18.62 -27.08 -18.24
C ARG A 184 -19.71 -28.10 -17.92
N ALA A 185 -20.31 -28.00 -16.74
CA ALA A 185 -21.42 -28.89 -16.33
C ALA A 185 -22.66 -28.79 -17.24
N ARG A 186 -22.83 -27.68 -17.97
CA ARG A 186 -23.92 -27.50 -18.96
C ARG A 186 -23.54 -27.99 -20.36
N ALA A 187 -22.24 -28.08 -20.66
CA ALA A 187 -21.73 -28.55 -21.95
C ALA A 187 -21.52 -30.07 -22.00
N GLU A 188 -21.44 -30.73 -20.84
CA GLU A 188 -21.39 -32.19 -20.69
C GLU A 188 -22.79 -32.85 -20.60
N ILE A 189 -23.86 -32.06 -20.83
CA ILE A 189 -25.25 -32.50 -21.05
C ILE A 189 -25.52 -32.46 -22.55
#